data_AF-A0A1X7TAZ8-F1
#
_entry.id   AF-A0A1X7TAZ8-F1
#
_cell.length_a   1.000
_cell.length_b   1.000
_cell.length_c   1.000
_cell.angle_alpha   90.00
_cell.angle_beta   90.00
_cell.angle_gamma   90.00
#
_symmetry.space_group_name_H-M   'P 1'
#
loop_
_entity.id
_entity.type
_entity.pdbx_description
1 polymer ?
#
loop_
_entity_poly.entity_id
_entity_poly.type
_entity_poly.pdbx_seq_one_letter_code
_entity_poly.pdbx_strand_id
1 'polypeptide(L)'
;MLIKRGVVNAVNLDGGGSSLLMEGDTILNYPGDYCHIDGVDPLFQCPRNVSTVLCVHDVEECSHGDCNCNDPWYGKKCEFINCTKTDCTGHGVCTNGKCTCEAGWYGKLCEQPCSRNRYGLGCKSVCNYCVLNKSFCHHVTGQCVCYPGFAGEKCNKICDGKHYGVNCAQKCSCVHGTCSRIDGFCTCDEGWAGKKCDKQKWL
;
A
#
# COMPACT_ATOMS: atom_id res chain seq x y z
N MET A 1 -7.61 15.60 -0.42
CA MET A 1 -6.65 14.82 -1.25
C MET A 1 -5.24 14.82 -0.64
N LEU A 2 -4.76 15.96 -0.12
CA LEU A 2 -3.46 16.10 0.57
C LEU A 2 -3.34 15.28 1.88
N ILE A 3 -4.43 15.10 2.63
CA ILE A 3 -4.46 14.26 3.84
C ILE A 3 -4.01 12.82 3.57
N LYS A 4 -4.36 12.24 2.41
CA LYS A 4 -3.89 10.90 1.99
C LYS A 4 -2.38 10.83 1.69
N ARG A 5 -1.71 11.99 1.63
CA ARG A 5 -0.25 12.13 1.49
C ARG A 5 0.42 12.49 2.82
N GLY A 6 -0.30 12.45 3.96
CA GLY A 6 0.23 12.71 5.30
C GLY A 6 0.08 14.15 5.78
N VAL A 7 -0.65 14.99 5.06
CA VAL A 7 -0.87 16.40 5.42
C VAL A 7 -1.96 16.50 6.48
N VAL A 8 -1.63 17.00 7.66
CA VAL A 8 -2.57 17.08 8.79
C VAL A 8 -2.91 18.54 9.10
N ASN A 9 -1.91 19.42 9.04
CA ASN A 9 -2.03 20.85 9.32
C ASN A 9 -1.51 21.68 8.13
N ALA A 10 -2.39 22.51 7.55
CA ALA A 10 -2.02 23.54 6.59
C ALA A 10 -2.38 24.88 7.22
N VAL A 11 -1.39 25.61 7.72
CA VAL A 11 -1.63 26.94 8.29
C VAL A 11 -1.67 27.95 7.15
N ASN A 12 -2.87 28.44 6.85
CA ASN A 12 -3.06 29.60 5.99
C ASN A 12 -2.94 30.86 6.86
N LEU A 13 -1.74 31.41 6.98
CA LEU A 13 -1.53 32.67 7.68
C LEU A 13 -1.80 33.83 6.72
N ASP A 14 -3.03 34.01 6.28
CA ASP A 14 -3.48 35.25 5.66
C ASP A 14 -4.95 35.46 6.03
N GLY A 15 -5.20 36.46 6.89
CA GLY A 15 -6.53 36.93 7.22
C GLY A 15 -7.18 37.56 5.99
N GLY A 16 -7.84 36.73 5.18
CA GLY A 16 -8.55 37.13 3.96
C GLY A 16 -9.06 35.88 3.25
N GLY A 17 -10.37 35.81 3.00
CA GLY A 17 -11.05 34.59 2.56
C GLY A 17 -10.50 34.02 1.26
N SER A 18 -9.68 32.98 1.35
CA SER A 18 -9.24 32.21 0.18
C SER A 18 -9.55 30.73 0.41
N SER A 19 -10.75 30.32 0.00
CA SER A 19 -11.08 28.91 -0.16
C SER A 19 -10.33 28.39 -1.41
N LEU A 20 -9.35 27.51 -1.20
CA LEU A 20 -8.61 26.88 -2.29
C LEU A 20 -9.53 25.88 -3.02
N LEU A 21 -9.99 26.25 -4.22
CA LEU A 21 -10.69 25.33 -5.12
C LEU A 21 -9.68 24.72 -6.10
N MET A 22 -9.66 23.40 -6.20
CA MET A 22 -8.86 22.65 -7.17
C MET A 22 -9.77 21.84 -8.09
N GLU A 23 -9.46 21.87 -9.39
CA GLU A 23 -10.02 20.96 -10.38
C GLU A 23 -8.87 20.29 -11.14
N GLY A 24 -8.76 18.97 -10.99
CA GLY A 24 -7.61 18.22 -11.48
C GLY A 24 -6.30 18.68 -10.82
N ASP A 25 -5.30 18.99 -11.65
CA ASP A 25 -3.98 19.47 -11.22
C ASP A 25 -3.86 21.01 -11.24
N THR A 26 -4.97 21.73 -11.41
CA THR A 26 -4.99 23.19 -11.56
C THR A 26 -5.67 23.87 -10.38
N ILE A 27 -5.03 24.93 -9.86
CA ILE A 27 -5.57 25.78 -8.79
C ILE A 27 -6.48 26.82 -9.42
N LEU A 28 -7.75 26.83 -9.02
CA LEU A 28 -8.78 27.70 -9.60
C LEU A 28 -8.96 29.04 -8.87
N ASN A 29 -8.41 29.20 -7.66
CA ASN A 29 -8.62 30.39 -6.85
C ASN A 29 -7.30 31.13 -6.57
N TYR A 30 -6.92 32.02 -7.49
CA TYR A 30 -5.79 32.95 -7.37
C TYR A 30 -6.18 34.27 -8.08
N PRO A 31 -6.02 35.48 -7.49
CA PRO A 31 -5.46 35.83 -6.18
C PRO A 31 -6.42 36.60 -5.22
N GLY A 32 -6.05 36.63 -3.92
CA GLY A 32 -6.67 37.44 -2.87
C GLY A 32 -5.92 38.76 -2.57
N ASP A 33 -6.74 39.75 -2.19
CA ASP A 33 -6.52 40.99 -1.41
C ASP A 33 -5.87 42.25 -2.03
N TYR A 34 -6.63 43.36 -1.87
CA TYR A 34 -6.52 44.73 -2.42
C TYR A 34 -5.35 45.55 -1.82
N CYS A 35 -4.67 46.37 -2.63
CA CYS A 35 -3.71 47.39 -2.18
C CYS A 35 -4.23 48.78 -2.54
N HIS A 36 -4.24 49.72 -1.60
CA HIS A 36 -4.59 51.12 -1.87
C HIS A 36 -3.32 51.89 -2.28
N ILE A 37 -3.22 52.25 -3.56
CA ILE A 37 -2.28 53.24 -4.06
C ILE A 37 -3.11 54.23 -4.87
N ASP A 38 -2.99 55.51 -4.55
CA ASP A 38 -3.75 56.57 -5.23
C ASP A 38 -3.43 56.61 -6.73
N GLY A 39 -4.47 56.43 -7.55
CA GLY A 39 -4.48 56.82 -8.96
C GLY A 39 -4.24 55.73 -10.02
N VAL A 40 -4.26 54.44 -9.70
CA VAL A 40 -4.14 53.36 -10.72
C VAL A 40 -5.20 52.26 -10.52
N ASP A 41 -5.99 52.00 -11.58
CA ASP A 41 -7.04 50.96 -11.70
C ASP A 41 -6.43 49.53 -11.59
N PRO A 42 -7.04 48.55 -10.89
CA PRO A 42 -6.36 47.43 -10.26
C PRO A 42 -6.44 46.17 -11.13
N LEU A 43 -5.48 45.99 -12.04
CA LEU A 43 -5.30 44.71 -12.71
C LEU A 43 -3.99 44.06 -12.26
N PHE A 44 -4.10 43.47 -11.06
CA PHE A 44 -3.40 42.28 -10.57
C PHE A 44 -1.97 42.06 -11.05
N GLN A 45 -1.00 42.51 -10.26
CA GLN A 45 0.33 41.89 -10.24
C GLN A 45 1.13 42.34 -9.01
N CYS A 46 1.03 41.55 -7.94
CA CYS A 46 2.16 41.39 -7.03
C CYS A 46 2.58 39.92 -7.09
N PRO A 47 3.79 39.57 -7.55
CA PRO A 47 4.36 38.28 -7.21
C PRO A 47 4.60 38.26 -5.70
N ARG A 48 3.72 37.57 -4.95
CA ARG A 48 3.94 37.31 -3.51
C ARG A 48 4.53 35.92 -3.34
N ASN A 49 5.51 35.79 -2.46
CA ASN A 49 6.04 34.48 -2.08
C ASN A 49 4.99 33.71 -1.27
N VAL A 50 4.73 32.47 -1.66
CA VAL A 50 3.83 31.55 -0.93
C VAL A 50 4.38 31.31 0.49
N SER A 51 3.61 31.66 1.52
CA SER A 51 3.97 31.52 2.95
C SER A 51 3.41 30.25 3.61
N THR A 52 2.63 29.42 2.89
CA THR A 52 1.99 28.22 3.46
C THR A 52 3.02 27.18 3.88
N VAL A 53 3.19 27.00 5.19
CA VAL A 53 3.91 25.85 5.75
C VAL A 53 2.93 24.69 5.85
N LEU A 54 3.21 23.65 5.05
CA LEU A 54 2.44 22.41 5.02
C LEU A 54 3.13 21.41 5.95
N CYS A 55 2.57 21.16 7.13
CA CYS A 55 3.14 20.20 8.06
C CYS A 55 2.68 18.78 7.67
N VAL A 56 3.64 17.95 7.25
CA VAL A 56 3.39 16.57 6.82
C VAL A 56 3.89 15.64 7.91
N HIS A 57 3.08 14.73 8.44
CA HIS A 57 3.48 13.87 9.58
C HIS A 57 3.73 14.65 10.89
N ASP A 58 2.96 15.71 11.12
CA ASP A 58 2.95 16.55 12.32
C ASP A 58 2.14 15.92 13.47
N VAL A 59 2.46 16.26 14.72
CA VAL A 59 1.51 16.11 15.84
C VAL A 59 0.42 17.19 15.70
N GLU A 60 -0.79 16.93 16.16
CA GLU A 60 -1.98 17.76 15.83
C GLU A 60 -1.89 19.25 16.24
N GLU A 61 -0.93 19.66 17.07
CA GLU A 61 -0.72 21.04 17.49
C GLU A 61 0.48 21.70 16.76
N CYS A 62 0.21 22.38 15.63
CA CYS A 62 1.19 23.26 14.99
C CYS A 62 1.16 24.65 15.66
N SER A 63 2.33 25.14 16.12
CA SER A 63 2.47 26.49 16.66
C SER A 63 3.18 27.40 15.68
N HIS A 64 2.48 28.42 15.17
CA HIS A 64 3.04 29.56 14.42
C HIS A 64 3.84 29.19 13.14
N GLY A 65 3.52 28.07 12.49
CA GLY A 65 4.18 27.67 11.24
C GLY A 65 5.48 26.87 11.43
N ASP A 66 5.78 26.44 12.65
CA ASP A 66 6.80 25.43 12.93
C ASP A 66 6.11 24.08 13.13
N CYS A 67 6.47 23.10 12.31
CA CYS A 67 5.92 21.74 12.39
C CYS A 67 6.63 20.94 13.49
N ASN A 68 5.86 20.27 14.34
CA ASN A 68 6.32 19.35 15.35
C ASN A 68 6.23 17.91 14.82
N CYS A 69 7.34 17.40 14.31
CA CYS A 69 7.34 16.15 13.55
C CYS A 69 7.14 14.92 14.45
N ASN A 70 6.23 14.03 14.05
CA ASN A 70 6.20 12.67 14.59
C ASN A 70 7.50 11.96 14.23
N ASP A 71 8.03 11.14 15.12
CA ASP A 71 9.16 10.27 14.77
C ASP A 71 8.76 9.29 13.65
N PRO A 72 9.64 8.99 12.67
CA PRO A 72 11.04 9.43 12.52
C PRO A 72 11.21 10.69 11.64
N TRP A 73 10.19 11.53 11.48
CA TRP A 73 10.19 12.65 10.55
C TRP A 73 10.92 13.87 11.12
N TYR A 74 11.51 14.68 10.24
CA TYR A 74 12.16 15.94 10.60
C TYR A 74 12.17 16.94 9.42
N GLY A 75 12.62 18.16 9.69
CA GLY A 75 12.63 19.26 8.72
C GLY A 75 11.55 20.29 9.06
N LYS A 76 11.59 21.44 8.38
CA LYS A 76 10.64 22.54 8.66
C LYS A 76 9.20 22.16 8.34
N LYS A 77 8.99 21.18 7.46
CA LYS A 77 7.69 20.66 7.03
C LYS A 77 7.50 19.20 7.39
N CYS A 78 8.41 18.63 8.18
CA CYS A 78 8.45 17.20 8.51
C CYS A 78 8.52 16.31 7.25
N GLU A 79 9.28 16.78 6.25
CA GLU A 79 9.39 16.20 4.92
C GLU A 79 10.51 15.16 4.77
N PHE A 80 11.46 15.14 5.70
CA PHE A 80 12.62 14.25 5.70
C PHE A 80 12.48 13.16 6.76
N ILE A 81 13.16 12.03 6.51
CA ILE A 81 13.12 10.83 7.36
C ILE A 81 14.47 10.66 8.06
N ASN A 82 14.49 10.57 9.38
CA ASN A 82 15.71 10.34 10.13
C ASN A 82 16.17 8.88 10.01
N CYS A 83 17.17 8.63 9.16
CA CYS A 83 17.70 7.29 8.89
C CYS A 83 18.39 6.61 10.09
N THR A 84 18.70 7.33 11.18
CA THR A 84 19.19 6.68 12.40
C THR A 84 18.06 6.09 13.24
N LYS A 85 16.81 6.46 12.95
CA LYS A 85 15.60 6.06 13.67
C LYS A 85 14.70 5.12 12.86
N THR A 86 15.03 4.83 11.60
CA THR A 86 14.25 3.91 10.76
C THR A 86 15.13 3.21 9.74
N ASP A 87 14.76 1.98 9.44
CA ASP A 87 15.33 1.12 8.41
C ASP A 87 14.36 0.94 7.21
N CYS A 88 13.44 1.89 7.01
CA CYS A 88 12.40 1.79 6.00
C CYS A 88 11.57 0.49 6.14
N THR A 89 11.21 0.16 7.39
CA THR A 89 10.42 -1.04 7.75
C THR A 89 11.07 -2.37 7.32
N GLY A 90 12.39 -2.37 7.09
CA GLY A 90 13.12 -3.53 6.60
C GLY A 90 12.86 -3.87 5.12
N HIS A 91 12.26 -2.96 4.36
CA HIS A 91 11.87 -3.16 2.95
C HIS A 91 12.51 -2.12 2.02
N GLY A 92 13.60 -1.50 2.44
CA GLY A 92 14.28 -0.46 1.70
C GLY A 92 15.57 -0.01 2.35
N VAL A 93 16.23 0.93 1.69
CA VAL A 93 17.45 1.56 2.20
C VAL A 93 17.17 3.05 2.44
N CYS A 94 17.44 3.52 3.65
CA CYS A 94 17.33 4.94 4.00
C CYS A 94 18.63 5.68 3.66
N THR A 95 18.56 6.67 2.77
CA THR A 95 19.70 7.52 2.40
C THR A 95 19.23 8.97 2.25
N ASN A 96 20.04 9.92 2.71
CA ASN A 96 19.78 11.37 2.56
C ASN A 96 18.36 11.80 2.95
N GLY A 97 17.84 11.28 4.05
CA GLY A 97 16.51 11.68 4.53
C GLY A 97 15.34 11.03 3.81
N LYS A 98 15.56 9.94 3.04
CA LYS A 98 14.54 9.29 2.22
C LYS A 98 14.74 7.78 2.11
N CYS A 99 13.64 7.05 2.06
CA CYS A 99 13.65 5.62 1.74
C CYS A 99 13.59 5.36 0.24
N THR A 100 14.46 4.47 -0.23
CA THR A 100 14.35 3.80 -1.52
C THR A 100 13.87 2.37 -1.29
N CYS A 101 12.66 2.06 -1.73
CA CYS A 101 12.04 0.76 -1.48
C CYS A 101 12.57 -0.33 -2.41
N GLU A 102 12.63 -1.54 -1.87
CA GLU A 102 12.91 -2.75 -2.62
C GLU A 102 11.73 -3.15 -3.52
N ALA A 103 11.96 -4.16 -4.37
CA ALA A 103 10.92 -4.68 -5.24
C ALA A 103 9.73 -5.21 -4.45
N GLY A 104 8.52 -4.83 -4.88
CA GLY A 104 7.28 -5.26 -4.24
C GLY A 104 6.80 -4.38 -3.09
N TRP A 105 7.56 -3.35 -2.71
CA TRP A 105 7.20 -2.43 -1.64
C TRP A 105 7.13 -0.99 -2.14
N TYR A 106 6.26 -0.21 -1.52
CA TYR A 106 6.10 1.21 -1.78
C TYR A 106 5.61 1.92 -0.51
N GLY A 107 5.50 3.24 -0.57
CA GLY A 107 5.22 4.08 0.58
C GLY A 107 6.42 4.98 0.88
N LYS A 108 6.30 5.79 1.93
CA LYS A 108 7.39 6.69 2.31
C LYS A 108 8.44 5.99 3.16
N LEU A 109 8.02 4.99 3.93
CA LEU A 109 8.85 4.12 4.75
C LEU A 109 8.86 2.69 4.21
N CYS A 110 8.41 2.46 2.97
CA CYS A 110 8.30 1.14 2.34
C CYS A 110 7.35 0.17 3.06
N GLU A 111 6.37 0.72 3.74
CA GLU A 111 5.43 0.04 4.63
C GLU A 111 4.29 -0.67 3.91
N GLN A 112 4.10 -0.41 2.60
CA GLN A 112 2.98 -0.95 1.82
C GLN A 112 3.48 -1.95 0.77
N PRO A 113 2.96 -3.19 0.76
CA PRO A 113 3.21 -4.10 -0.36
C PRO A 113 2.43 -3.62 -1.59
N CYS A 114 2.96 -3.84 -2.79
CA CYS A 114 2.29 -3.45 -4.04
C CYS A 114 0.81 -3.88 -4.06
N SER A 115 -0.04 -3.00 -4.58
CA SER A 115 -1.47 -3.27 -4.71
C SER A 115 -1.72 -4.54 -5.53
N ARG A 116 -2.90 -5.15 -5.33
CA ARG A 116 -3.32 -6.29 -6.14
C ARG A 116 -3.17 -5.96 -7.63
N ASN A 117 -2.59 -6.89 -8.37
CA ASN A 117 -2.25 -6.78 -9.79
C ASN A 117 -0.99 -5.97 -10.14
N ARG A 118 -0.18 -5.55 -9.17
CA ARG A 118 1.15 -4.96 -9.45
C ARG A 118 2.26 -5.61 -8.67
N TYR A 119 3.46 -5.57 -9.23
CA TYR A 119 4.65 -6.16 -8.61
C TYR A 119 5.94 -5.45 -9.04
N GLY A 120 7.05 -5.87 -8.43
CA GLY A 120 8.39 -5.43 -8.80
C GLY A 120 8.76 -4.04 -8.27
N LEU A 121 9.89 -3.50 -8.75
CA LEU A 121 10.43 -2.23 -8.27
C LEU A 121 9.45 -1.07 -8.56
N GLY A 122 9.06 -0.35 -7.50
CA GLY A 122 8.10 0.75 -7.59
C GLY A 122 6.71 0.33 -8.09
N CYS A 123 6.35 -0.95 -7.99
CA CYS A 123 5.06 -1.50 -8.42
C CYS A 123 4.70 -1.18 -9.88
N LYS A 124 5.70 -1.08 -10.77
CA LYS A 124 5.48 -0.70 -12.18
C LYS A 124 4.96 -1.85 -13.04
N SER A 125 5.28 -3.09 -12.67
CA SER A 125 4.89 -4.28 -13.43
C SER A 125 3.45 -4.70 -13.11
N VAL A 126 2.72 -5.23 -14.09
CA VAL A 126 1.31 -5.64 -13.97
C VAL A 126 1.17 -7.16 -14.02
N CYS A 127 0.36 -7.74 -13.13
CA CYS A 127 0.03 -9.16 -13.12
C CYS A 127 -0.93 -9.50 -14.29
N ASN A 128 -0.41 -9.82 -15.48
CA ASN A 128 -1.24 -10.01 -16.68
C ASN A 128 -1.52 -11.48 -17.09
N TYR A 129 -1.15 -12.47 -16.26
CA TYR A 129 -1.16 -13.89 -16.71
C TYR A 129 -1.78 -14.91 -15.75
N CYS A 130 -2.37 -14.48 -14.63
CA CYS A 130 -3.09 -15.39 -13.72
C CYS A 130 -4.51 -15.61 -14.26
N VAL A 131 -4.84 -16.84 -14.65
CA VAL A 131 -6.05 -17.15 -15.45
C VAL A 131 -7.33 -17.15 -14.63
N LEU A 132 -7.24 -17.43 -13.33
CA LEU A 132 -8.41 -17.43 -12.45
C LEU A 132 -8.62 -16.01 -11.91
N ASN A 133 -9.75 -15.38 -12.25
CA ASN A 133 -10.16 -14.01 -11.85
C ASN A 133 -10.08 -13.68 -10.35
N LYS A 134 -9.92 -14.69 -9.49
CA LYS A 134 -9.71 -14.50 -8.05
C LYS A 134 -8.22 -14.42 -7.70
N SER A 135 -7.33 -15.07 -8.44
CA SER A 135 -5.89 -15.18 -8.15
C SER A 135 -5.19 -13.84 -8.29
N PHE A 136 -4.23 -13.57 -7.40
CA PHE A 136 -3.36 -12.40 -7.46
C PHE A 136 -1.92 -12.86 -7.70
N CYS A 137 -1.04 -11.96 -8.11
CA CYS A 137 0.38 -12.27 -8.21
C CYS A 137 1.18 -11.73 -7.03
N HIS A 138 2.27 -12.41 -6.70
CA HIS A 138 3.16 -12.08 -5.61
C HIS A 138 3.78 -10.70 -5.86
N HIS A 139 3.63 -9.80 -4.89
CA HIS A 139 4.02 -8.38 -5.03
C HIS A 139 5.52 -8.19 -5.36
N VAL A 140 6.41 -9.10 -4.95
CA VAL A 140 7.83 -9.06 -5.33
C VAL A 140 8.09 -9.69 -6.70
N THR A 141 7.80 -10.99 -6.86
CA THR A 141 8.26 -11.80 -8.00
C THR A 141 7.33 -11.76 -9.21
N GLY A 142 6.08 -11.34 -9.03
CA GLY A 142 5.06 -11.40 -10.07
C GLY A 142 4.45 -12.80 -10.28
N GLN A 143 4.91 -13.83 -9.57
CA GLN A 143 4.39 -15.19 -9.71
C GLN A 143 2.95 -15.29 -9.20
N CYS A 144 2.09 -16.05 -9.88
CA CYS A 144 0.71 -16.20 -9.45
C CYS A 144 0.62 -16.95 -8.10
N VAL A 145 -0.20 -16.42 -7.21
CA VAL A 145 -0.63 -17.08 -5.98
C VAL A 145 -2.02 -17.64 -6.22
N CYS A 146 -2.09 -18.95 -6.37
CA CYS A 146 -3.30 -19.67 -6.76
C CYS A 146 -4.21 -19.94 -5.57
N TYR A 147 -5.51 -19.88 -5.80
CA TYR A 147 -6.49 -20.25 -4.80
C TYR A 147 -6.34 -21.72 -4.38
N PRO A 148 -6.78 -22.06 -3.15
CA PRO A 148 -6.82 -23.45 -2.71
C PRO A 148 -7.48 -24.37 -3.74
N GLY A 149 -6.81 -25.47 -4.08
CA GLY A 149 -7.26 -26.42 -5.10
C GLY A 149 -6.67 -26.21 -6.49
N PHE A 150 -5.87 -25.17 -6.69
CA PHE A 150 -5.26 -24.82 -7.97
C PHE A 150 -3.75 -24.60 -7.86
N ALA A 151 -3.04 -24.86 -8.95
CA ALA A 151 -1.59 -24.72 -9.09
C ALA A 151 -1.18 -24.40 -10.54
N GLY A 152 0.13 -24.36 -10.76
CA GLY A 152 0.77 -23.99 -12.01
C GLY A 152 1.06 -22.50 -12.09
N GLU A 153 1.97 -22.13 -12.99
CA GLU A 153 2.46 -20.74 -13.13
C GLU A 153 1.35 -19.71 -13.39
N LYS A 154 0.24 -20.16 -13.99
CA LYS A 154 -0.93 -19.35 -14.34
C LYS A 154 -2.18 -19.70 -13.54
N CYS A 155 -2.07 -20.56 -12.53
CA CYS A 155 -3.19 -21.10 -11.77
C CYS A 155 -4.24 -21.82 -12.62
N ASN A 156 -3.82 -22.46 -13.72
CA ASN A 156 -4.70 -23.15 -14.66
C ASN A 156 -4.72 -24.67 -14.46
N LYS A 157 -4.01 -25.20 -13.45
CA LYS A 157 -4.01 -26.62 -13.11
C LYS A 157 -4.78 -26.84 -11.81
N ILE A 158 -5.53 -27.93 -11.76
CA ILE A 158 -6.19 -28.42 -10.55
C ILE A 158 -5.17 -29.28 -9.78
N CYS A 159 -5.23 -29.32 -8.44
CA CYS A 159 -4.38 -30.23 -7.67
C CYS A 159 -4.59 -31.70 -8.06
N ASP A 160 -3.52 -32.49 -8.00
CA ASP A 160 -3.44 -33.89 -8.44
C ASP A 160 -4.12 -34.92 -7.50
N GLY A 161 -4.96 -34.45 -6.56
CA GLY A 161 -5.60 -35.28 -5.53
C GLY A 161 -4.65 -35.77 -4.42
N LYS A 162 -3.34 -35.58 -4.57
CA LYS A 162 -2.32 -35.86 -3.55
C LYS A 162 -1.89 -34.60 -2.81
N HIS A 163 -2.25 -33.44 -3.34
CA HIS A 163 -1.96 -32.13 -2.76
C HIS A 163 -3.22 -31.28 -2.63
N TYR A 164 -3.15 -30.30 -1.73
CA TYR A 164 -4.24 -29.37 -1.45
C TYR A 164 -3.72 -27.99 -1.02
N GLY A 165 -4.64 -27.05 -0.83
CA GLY A 165 -4.33 -25.71 -0.34
C GLY A 165 -3.82 -24.78 -1.44
N VAL A 166 -3.37 -23.59 -1.03
CA VAL A 166 -2.81 -22.55 -1.91
C VAL A 166 -1.64 -23.14 -2.70
N ASN A 167 -1.63 -22.91 -4.02
CA ASN A 167 -0.62 -23.46 -4.94
C ASN A 167 -0.48 -25.00 -4.89
N CYS A 168 -1.44 -25.74 -4.31
CA CYS A 168 -1.30 -27.16 -3.98
C CYS A 168 -0.01 -27.46 -3.18
N ALA A 169 0.40 -26.54 -2.29
CA ALA A 169 1.66 -26.65 -1.57
C ALA A 169 1.62 -27.67 -0.41
N GLN A 170 0.43 -28.11 0.00
CA GLN A 170 0.26 -29.04 1.12
C GLN A 170 0.00 -30.45 0.62
N LYS A 171 0.60 -31.45 1.27
CA LYS A 171 0.45 -32.87 0.90
C LYS A 171 -0.69 -33.52 1.68
N CYS A 172 -1.55 -34.24 0.98
CA CYS A 172 -2.63 -35.03 1.56
C CYS A 172 -2.09 -36.16 2.44
N SER A 173 -2.78 -36.41 3.54
CA SER A 173 -2.41 -37.44 4.54
C SER A 173 -3.43 -38.58 4.65
N CYS A 174 -4.41 -38.65 3.74
CA CYS A 174 -5.43 -39.70 3.74
C CYS A 174 -4.81 -41.04 3.35
N VAL A 175 -5.06 -42.08 4.14
CA VAL A 175 -4.57 -43.46 3.90
C VAL A 175 -5.58 -44.23 3.05
N HIS A 176 -6.83 -44.34 3.51
CA HIS A 176 -7.93 -45.04 2.83
C HIS A 176 -9.09 -44.08 2.54
N GLY A 177 -8.87 -43.17 1.61
CA GLY A 177 -9.89 -42.21 1.21
C GLY A 177 -9.40 -41.17 0.21
N THR A 178 -10.32 -40.29 -0.17
CA THR A 178 -10.06 -39.17 -1.07
C THR A 178 -9.80 -37.89 -0.30
N CYS A 179 -8.85 -37.09 -0.81
CA CYS A 179 -8.46 -35.83 -0.20
C CYS A 179 -9.09 -34.65 -0.94
N SER A 180 -9.73 -33.75 -0.19
CA SER A 180 -10.18 -32.46 -0.71
C SER A 180 -8.99 -31.61 -1.13
N ARG A 181 -8.96 -31.21 -2.41
CA ARG A 181 -7.94 -30.32 -2.96
C ARG A 181 -7.92 -28.91 -2.33
N ILE A 182 -8.99 -28.51 -1.64
CA ILE A 182 -9.11 -27.16 -1.08
C ILE A 182 -8.43 -27.11 0.29
N ASP A 183 -8.82 -27.99 1.21
CA ASP A 183 -8.51 -27.92 2.63
C ASP A 183 -7.87 -29.21 3.18
N GLY A 184 -7.69 -30.23 2.35
CA GLY A 184 -7.02 -31.47 2.72
C GLY A 184 -7.89 -32.43 3.52
N PHE A 185 -9.19 -32.14 3.66
CA PHE A 185 -10.13 -33.00 4.36
C PHE A 185 -10.23 -34.38 3.69
N CYS A 186 -10.22 -35.43 4.49
CA CYS A 186 -10.32 -36.81 4.00
C CYS A 186 -11.75 -37.33 4.04
N THR A 187 -12.26 -37.74 2.89
CA THR A 187 -13.48 -38.54 2.78
C THR A 187 -13.09 -40.01 2.74
N CYS A 188 -13.37 -40.74 3.82
CA CYS A 188 -12.93 -42.12 3.97
C CYS A 188 -13.73 -43.10 3.12
N ASP A 189 -13.03 -44.10 2.60
CA ASP A 189 -13.63 -45.22 1.90
C ASP A 189 -14.50 -46.07 2.86
N GLU A 190 -15.34 -46.93 2.29
CA GLU A 190 -16.19 -47.81 3.08
C GLU A 190 -15.35 -48.69 4.03
N GLY A 191 -15.80 -48.82 5.29
CA GLY A 191 -15.07 -49.55 6.33
C GLY A 191 -13.97 -48.77 7.06
N TRP A 192 -13.62 -47.56 6.62
CA TRP A 192 -12.57 -46.73 7.24
C TRP A 192 -13.11 -45.47 7.92
N ALA A 193 -12.38 -44.97 8.92
CA ALA A 193 -12.71 -43.81 9.74
C ALA A 193 -11.44 -43.10 10.25
N GLY A 194 -11.63 -41.97 10.93
CA GLY A 194 -10.55 -41.13 11.46
C GLY A 194 -10.18 -39.98 10.52
N LYS A 195 -9.46 -38.98 11.04
CA LYS A 195 -9.08 -37.77 10.28
C LYS A 195 -8.22 -38.07 9.05
N LYS A 196 -7.47 -39.18 9.08
CA LYS A 196 -6.61 -39.65 7.99
C LYS A 196 -7.14 -40.93 7.34
N CYS A 197 -8.35 -41.38 7.70
CA CYS A 197 -8.91 -42.64 7.23
C CYS A 197 -7.98 -43.83 7.50
N ASP A 198 -7.42 -43.86 8.71
CA ASP A 198 -6.41 -44.81 9.19
C ASP A 198 -6.97 -45.80 10.22
N LYS A 199 -8.26 -45.70 10.56
CA LYS A 199 -8.93 -46.60 11.51
C LYS A 199 -9.99 -47.44 10.82
N GLN A 200 -9.94 -48.75 11.01
CA GLN A 200 -11.00 -49.64 10.52
C GLN A 200 -12.20 -49.58 11.48
N LYS A 201 -13.42 -49.53 10.94
CA LYS A 201 -14.65 -49.35 11.74
C LYS A 201 -15.07 -50.59 12.57
N TRP A 202 -14.52 -51.76 12.25
CA TRP A 202 -15.00 -53.06 12.74
C TRP A 202 -13.90 -53.90 13.40
N LEU A 203 -12.86 -53.23 13.92
CA LEU A 203 -11.84 -53.76 14.83
C LEU A 203 -11.86 -52.92 16.10
#